data_AF-X0T6Q6-F1
#
_entry.id   AF-X0T6Q6-F1
#
_cell.length_a   1.000
_cell.length_b   1.000
_cell.length_c   1.000
_cell.angle_alpha   90.00
_cell.angle_beta   90.00
_cell.angle_gamma   90.00
#
_symmetry.space_group_name_H-M   'P 1'
#
loop_
_entity.id
_entity.type
_entity.pdbx_description
1 polymer ?
#
loop_
_entity_poly.entity_id
_entity_poly.type
_entity_poly.pdbx_seq_one_letter_code
_entity_poly.pdbx_strand_id
1 'polypeptide(L)'
;WIRLAGARGNNLRNLTVEFPLGLLCLVTGVSGSGKSTLIQGTLYPALCRRLRKDAPKPYEFDDVFGDGQIDDVIMVDQSPIGRSPRSNPVTYLKAFDEIRAVFADSIEARTRNFTASHFSFNVDGGRCPVCNGDGCIAIDMQFLADVYMKCSACGGTRYRDEVLKITYRGRNIAEVLEMTVREAFTFFRGRPKVQARLKRLIDVGLDYVRLGQPANTLSGGEAQRLKLAAYMSSAKRGRCLFILDEPTTGLHFSDIVQLLDCFDALLSVGHSLI
;
A
#
# COMPACT_ATOMS: atom_id res chain seq x y z
N TRP A 1 19.53 14.29 -12.89
CA TRP A 1 20.27 13.24 -12.16
C TRP A 1 20.34 13.60 -10.68
N ILE A 2 20.55 12.63 -9.80
CA ILE A 2 20.92 12.80 -8.38
C ILE A 2 22.33 12.26 -8.19
N ARG A 3 23.22 12.99 -7.54
CA ARG A 3 24.60 12.57 -7.30
C ARG A 3 24.82 12.36 -5.82
N LEU A 4 25.29 11.18 -5.46
CA LEU A 4 25.83 10.90 -4.13
C LEU A 4 27.35 10.99 -4.22
N ALA A 5 27.95 11.92 -3.47
CA ALA A 5 29.40 12.15 -3.46
C ALA A 5 30.06 11.52 -2.23
N GLY A 6 31.19 10.86 -2.45
CA GLY A 6 32.09 10.39 -1.39
C GLY A 6 31.48 9.39 -0.41
N ALA A 7 30.62 8.47 -0.86
CA ALA A 7 30.06 7.44 0.01
C ALA A 7 31.16 6.50 0.56
N ARG A 8 31.22 6.38 1.90
CA ARG A 8 32.24 5.65 2.66
C ARG A 8 31.67 4.67 3.69
N GLY A 9 30.37 4.39 3.64
CA GLY A 9 29.73 3.38 4.49
C GLY A 9 30.30 1.98 4.28
N ASN A 10 30.53 1.24 5.37
CA ASN A 10 31.02 -0.14 5.36
C ASN A 10 32.24 -0.36 4.44
N ASN A 11 32.06 -1.05 3.32
CA ASN A 11 33.12 -1.37 2.35
C ASN A 11 33.18 -0.43 1.14
N LEU A 12 32.38 0.65 1.11
CA LEU A 12 32.42 1.64 0.04
C LEU A 12 33.72 2.47 0.11
N ARG A 13 34.40 2.60 -1.04
CA ARG A 13 35.73 3.23 -1.14
C ARG A 13 35.64 4.66 -1.69
N ASN A 14 35.10 5.59 -0.91
CA ASN A 14 34.92 7.00 -1.29
C ASN A 14 34.21 7.17 -2.65
N LEU A 15 33.11 6.45 -2.81
CA LEU A 15 32.44 6.28 -4.09
C LEU A 15 31.56 7.48 -4.43
N THR A 16 31.67 8.00 -5.65
CA THR A 16 30.76 9.04 -6.18
C THR A 16 30.00 8.49 -7.38
N VAL A 17 28.66 8.55 -7.34
CA VAL A 17 27.76 8.00 -8.36
C VAL A 17 26.67 9.00 -8.71
N GLU A 18 26.30 9.03 -9.99
CA GLU A 18 25.18 9.79 -10.51
C GLU A 18 24.06 8.84 -10.96
N PHE A 19 22.85 9.07 -10.44
CA PHE A 19 21.63 8.35 -10.77
C PHE A 19 20.79 9.20 -11.72
N PRO A 20 20.58 8.80 -12.98
CA PRO A 20 19.70 9.53 -13.87
C PRO A 20 18.24 9.50 -13.35
N LEU A 21 17.47 10.54 -13.67
CA LEU A 21 16.06 10.65 -13.29
C LEU A 21 15.16 10.49 -14.52
N GLY A 22 13.91 10.09 -14.31
CA GLY A 22 12.91 9.87 -15.36
C GLY A 22 13.06 8.54 -16.10
N LEU A 23 13.81 7.58 -15.55
CA LEU A 23 14.04 6.26 -16.12
C LEU A 23 14.21 5.20 -15.02
N LEU A 24 14.23 3.93 -15.42
CA LEU A 24 14.55 2.79 -14.56
C LEU A 24 16.07 2.61 -14.49
N CYS A 25 16.66 2.90 -13.33
CA CYS A 25 18.10 2.83 -13.09
C CYS A 25 18.47 1.61 -12.24
N LEU A 26 19.02 0.56 -12.85
CA LEU A 26 19.36 -0.66 -12.13
C LEU A 26 20.73 -0.58 -11.44
N VAL A 27 20.78 -0.87 -10.14
CA VAL A 27 22.03 -1.03 -9.38
C VAL A 27 22.35 -2.51 -9.22
N THR A 28 23.35 -2.98 -9.96
CA THR A 28 23.71 -4.40 -10.00
C THR A 28 25.10 -4.67 -9.40
N GLY A 29 25.42 -5.95 -9.17
CA GLY A 29 26.68 -6.38 -8.59
C GLY A 29 26.52 -7.62 -7.71
N VAL A 30 27.63 -8.29 -7.41
CA VAL A 30 27.64 -9.51 -6.57
C VAL A 30 27.15 -9.24 -5.14
N SER A 31 26.75 -10.28 -4.42
CA SER A 31 26.45 -10.16 -2.99
C SER A 31 27.67 -9.63 -2.23
N GLY A 32 27.44 -8.75 -1.26
CA GLY A 32 28.52 -8.09 -0.50
C GLY A 32 29.24 -6.94 -1.23
N SER A 33 28.90 -6.62 -2.48
CA SER A 33 29.55 -5.49 -3.22
C SER A 33 29.23 -4.10 -2.66
N GLY A 34 28.30 -3.99 -1.72
CA GLY A 34 27.91 -2.72 -1.09
C GLY A 34 26.63 -2.06 -1.64
N LYS A 35 25.86 -2.73 -2.52
CA LYS A 35 24.61 -2.18 -3.11
C LYS A 35 23.64 -1.63 -2.06
N SER A 36 23.28 -2.43 -1.06
CA SER A 36 22.35 -2.01 0.01
C SER A 36 22.96 -0.91 0.88
N THR A 37 24.28 -0.92 1.10
CA THR A 37 24.97 0.17 1.82
C THR A 37 24.89 1.47 1.02
N LEU A 38 25.09 1.43 -0.29
CA LEU A 38 25.01 2.59 -1.17
C LEU A 38 23.60 3.16 -1.24
N ILE A 39 22.61 2.32 -1.51
CA ILE A 39 21.24 2.74 -1.80
C ILE A 39 20.40 2.90 -0.53
N GLN A 40 20.21 1.82 0.22
CA GLN A 40 19.33 1.83 1.40
C GLN A 40 19.99 2.47 2.62
N GLY A 41 21.30 2.25 2.79
CA GLY A 41 22.05 2.74 3.95
C GLY A 41 22.57 4.17 3.83
N THR A 42 22.67 4.70 2.60
CA THR A 42 23.27 6.03 2.35
C THR A 42 22.33 6.93 1.56
N LEU A 43 22.04 6.61 0.29
CA LEU A 43 21.26 7.47 -0.60
C LEU A 43 19.84 7.75 -0.07
N TYR A 44 19.08 6.70 0.24
CA TYR A 44 17.71 6.82 0.74
C TYR A 44 17.61 7.67 2.03
N PRO A 45 18.33 7.35 3.12
CA PRO A 45 18.28 8.15 4.35
C PRO A 45 18.81 9.57 4.17
N ALA A 46 19.81 9.79 3.29
CA ALA A 46 20.28 11.14 2.96
C ALA A 46 19.18 11.98 2.29
N LEU A 47 18.46 11.41 1.31
CA LEU A 47 17.33 12.06 0.64
C LEU A 47 16.15 12.28 1.60
N CYS A 48 15.81 11.29 2.44
CA CYS A 48 14.78 11.46 3.47
C CYS A 48 15.10 12.63 4.39
N ARG A 49 16.35 12.79 4.83
CA ARG A 49 16.77 13.91 5.67
C ARG A 49 16.61 15.25 4.96
N ARG A 50 16.97 15.35 3.67
CA ARG A 50 16.77 16.56 2.84
C ARG A 50 15.28 16.92 2.73
N LEU A 51 14.43 15.90 2.58
CA LEU A 51 12.97 16.01 2.47
C LEU A 51 12.23 16.04 3.83
N ARG A 52 12.96 16.09 4.95
CA ARG A 52 12.41 16.10 6.32
C ARG A 52 11.50 14.90 6.64
N LYS A 53 11.82 13.73 6.09
CA LYS A 53 11.18 12.45 6.38
C LYS A 53 11.97 11.69 7.42
N ASP A 54 11.28 10.91 8.24
CA ASP A 54 11.90 10.02 9.20
C ASP A 54 12.64 8.88 8.49
N ALA A 55 13.88 8.65 8.90
CA ALA A 55 14.75 7.60 8.37
C ALA A 55 15.94 7.37 9.32
N PRO A 56 16.56 6.18 9.28
CA PRO A 56 17.82 5.94 9.97
C PRO A 56 18.89 6.96 9.58
N LYS A 57 19.89 7.15 10.44
CA LYS A 57 21.04 7.98 10.11
C LYS A 57 21.77 7.37 8.89
N PRO A 58 22.04 8.15 7.83
CA PRO A 58 22.81 7.66 6.70
C PRO A 58 24.24 7.29 7.13
N TYR A 59 24.86 6.33 6.45
CA TYR A 59 26.30 6.10 6.55
C TYR A 59 27.10 7.34 6.11
N GLU A 60 28.43 7.31 6.27
CA GLU A 60 29.29 8.43 5.91
C GLU A 60 29.29 8.70 4.39
N PHE A 61 29.07 9.96 4.01
CA PHE A 61 29.15 10.50 2.65
C PHE A 61 29.52 11.99 2.71
N ASP A 62 29.92 12.58 1.59
CA ASP A 62 30.25 14.01 1.53
C ASP A 62 28.99 14.87 1.37
N ASP A 63 28.25 14.69 0.26
CA ASP A 63 26.96 15.34 0.06
C ASP A 63 26.10 14.64 -1.02
N VAL A 64 24.83 15.06 -1.12
CA VAL A 64 23.91 14.71 -2.21
C VAL A 64 23.57 15.97 -3.00
N PHE A 65 23.65 15.88 -4.33
CA PHE A 65 23.34 16.97 -5.25
C PHE A 65 22.23 16.59 -6.24
N GLY A 66 21.50 17.59 -6.74
CA GLY A 66 20.45 17.39 -7.74
C GLY A 66 19.11 16.90 -7.18
N ASP A 67 18.99 16.78 -5.86
CA ASP A 67 17.79 16.37 -5.13
C ASP A 67 16.61 17.34 -5.27
N GLY A 68 16.85 18.60 -5.64
CA GLY A 68 15.79 19.57 -5.95
C GLY A 68 14.93 19.24 -7.19
N GLN A 69 15.26 18.17 -7.92
CA GLN A 69 14.46 17.66 -9.04
C GLN A 69 13.35 16.69 -8.60
N ILE A 70 13.37 16.24 -7.34
CA ILE A 70 12.38 15.34 -6.78
C ILE A 70 11.66 16.00 -5.60
N ASP A 71 10.37 15.71 -5.48
CA ASP A 71 9.49 16.19 -4.44
C ASP A 71 9.32 15.16 -3.30
N ASP A 72 9.60 13.89 -3.59
CA ASP A 72 9.49 12.80 -2.63
C ASP A 72 10.44 11.63 -2.96
N VAL A 73 10.77 10.83 -1.95
CA VAL A 73 11.50 9.57 -2.07
C VAL A 73 10.80 8.47 -1.29
N ILE A 74 10.65 7.29 -1.90
CA ILE A 74 9.90 6.17 -1.31
C ILE A 74 10.71 4.90 -1.47
N MET A 75 10.97 4.22 -0.37
CA MET A 75 11.44 2.85 -0.38
C MET A 75 10.24 1.91 -0.54
N VAL A 76 10.28 1.05 -1.54
CA VAL A 76 9.30 0.00 -1.77
C VAL A 76 9.98 -1.34 -1.58
N ASP A 77 9.79 -1.89 -0.39
CA ASP A 77 10.24 -3.22 0.00
C ASP A 77 9.08 -4.23 -0.01
N GLN A 78 9.41 -5.50 0.17
CA GLN A 78 8.42 -6.58 0.29
C GLN A 78 7.88 -6.73 1.72
N SER A 79 8.18 -5.80 2.64
CA SER A 79 7.66 -5.86 3.99
C SER A 79 6.12 -5.78 4.00
N PRO A 80 5.44 -6.49 4.92
CA PRO A 80 3.98 -6.44 5.01
C PRO A 80 3.48 -5.01 5.21
N ILE A 81 2.41 -4.63 4.51
CA ILE A 81 1.82 -3.28 4.59
C ILE A 81 1.30 -2.96 5.99
N GLY A 82 0.81 -3.97 6.69
CA GLY A 82 0.31 -3.85 8.04
C GLY A 82 0.45 -5.17 8.76
N ARG A 83 0.74 -5.10 10.07
CA ARG A 83 0.80 -6.27 10.95
C ARG A 83 -0.57 -6.65 11.52
N SER A 84 -1.59 -5.82 11.30
CA SER A 84 -2.93 -5.98 11.87
C SER A 84 -3.96 -6.39 10.80
N PRO A 85 -4.96 -7.22 11.16
CA PRO A 85 -6.10 -7.54 10.30
C PRO A 85 -6.96 -6.34 9.85
N ARG A 86 -6.79 -5.16 10.48
CA ARG A 86 -7.49 -3.92 10.13
C ARG A 86 -6.98 -3.28 8.85
N SER A 87 -5.72 -3.53 8.50
CA SER A 87 -5.16 -3.05 7.25
C SER A 87 -5.64 -3.96 6.13
N ASN A 88 -6.13 -3.38 5.04
CA ASN A 88 -6.54 -4.11 3.85
C ASN A 88 -6.37 -3.20 2.61
N PRO A 89 -6.51 -3.72 1.37
CA PRO A 89 -6.29 -2.94 0.16
C PRO A 89 -7.10 -1.64 0.09
N VAL A 90 -8.37 -1.67 0.50
CA VAL A 90 -9.25 -0.49 0.39
C VAL A 90 -9.03 0.55 1.46
N THR A 91 -8.59 0.16 2.66
CA THR A 91 -8.19 1.12 3.69
C THR A 91 -6.85 1.77 3.34
N TYR A 92 -5.90 0.99 2.80
CA TYR A 92 -4.60 1.50 2.38
C TYR A 92 -4.72 2.57 1.28
N LEU A 93 -5.50 2.31 0.23
CA LEU A 93 -5.72 3.26 -0.86
C LEU A 93 -6.80 4.32 -0.59
N LYS A 94 -7.39 4.30 0.61
CA LYS A 94 -8.53 5.15 0.99
C LYS A 94 -9.72 5.02 0.03
N ALA A 95 -9.85 3.87 -0.64
CA ALA A 95 -11.03 3.53 -1.43
C ALA A 95 -12.25 3.29 -0.53
N PHE A 96 -12.00 2.84 0.70
CA PHE A 96 -13.05 2.50 1.65
C PHE A 96 -13.88 3.72 2.08
N ASP A 97 -13.30 4.91 2.10
CA ASP A 97 -14.01 6.15 2.45
C ASP A 97 -15.15 6.44 1.47
N GLU A 98 -14.87 6.28 0.17
CA GLU A 98 -15.85 6.47 -0.90
C GLU A 98 -16.92 5.36 -0.87
N ILE A 99 -16.53 4.12 -0.54
CA ILE A 99 -17.49 3.01 -0.38
C ILE A 99 -18.43 3.28 0.80
N ARG A 100 -17.90 3.67 1.96
CA ARG A 100 -18.71 4.00 3.15
C ARG A 100 -19.66 5.16 2.90
N ALA A 101 -19.22 6.16 2.13
CA ALA A 101 -20.06 7.28 1.72
C ALA A 101 -21.28 6.81 0.90
N VAL A 102 -21.12 5.83 0.00
CA VAL A 102 -22.25 5.26 -0.76
C VAL A 102 -23.29 4.60 0.15
N PHE A 103 -22.87 3.87 1.19
CA PHE A 103 -23.80 3.23 2.12
C PHE A 103 -24.53 4.25 3.02
N ALA A 104 -23.81 5.27 3.49
CA ALA A 104 -24.40 6.35 4.28
C ALA A 104 -25.37 7.23 3.47
N ASP A 105 -25.22 7.25 2.14
CA ASP A 105 -26.11 7.98 1.23
C ASP A 105 -27.47 7.28 1.03
N SER A 106 -27.62 6.02 1.46
CA SER A 106 -28.86 5.27 1.30
C SER A 106 -30.00 5.84 2.18
N ILE A 107 -31.24 5.71 1.69
CA ILE A 107 -32.43 6.19 2.41
C ILE A 107 -32.53 5.50 3.79
N GLU A 108 -32.30 4.19 3.84
CA GLU A 108 -32.35 3.40 5.07
C GLU A 108 -31.31 3.87 6.11
N ALA A 109 -30.08 4.19 5.67
CA ALA A 109 -29.05 4.73 6.54
C ALA A 109 -29.45 6.11 7.10
N ARG A 110 -29.95 7.00 6.24
CA ARG A 110 -30.36 8.36 6.63
C ARG A 110 -31.50 8.35 7.63
N THR A 111 -32.52 7.50 7.44
CA THR A 111 -33.64 7.36 8.40
C THR A 111 -33.18 6.89 9.78
N ARG A 112 -32.06 6.16 9.86
CA ARG A 112 -31.46 5.71 11.12
C ARG A 112 -30.34 6.63 11.63
N ASN A 113 -30.13 7.80 11.01
CA ASN A 113 -29.04 8.72 11.30
C ASN A 113 -27.64 8.08 11.21
N PHE A 114 -27.48 7.05 10.37
CA PHE A 114 -26.18 6.44 10.13
C PHE A 114 -25.35 7.30 9.18
N THR A 115 -24.15 7.62 9.62
CA THR A 115 -23.13 8.33 8.83
C THR A 115 -22.09 7.35 8.30
N ALA A 116 -21.17 7.82 7.45
CA ALA A 116 -20.09 6.99 6.93
C ALA A 116 -19.22 6.33 8.03
N SER A 117 -19.15 6.89 9.24
CA SER A 117 -18.40 6.28 10.36
C SER A 117 -19.02 4.96 10.81
N HIS A 118 -20.34 4.80 10.74
CA HIS A 118 -21.02 3.55 11.13
C HIS A 118 -20.62 2.39 10.22
N PHE A 119 -20.27 2.67 8.96
CA PHE A 119 -19.80 1.66 8.01
C PHE A 119 -18.29 1.39 8.10
N SER A 120 -17.58 2.01 9.05
CA SER A 120 -16.16 1.76 9.28
C SER A 120 -15.97 0.72 10.38
N PHE A 121 -15.21 -0.34 10.10
CA PHE A 121 -14.83 -1.32 11.12
C PHE A 121 -13.72 -0.81 12.07
N ASN A 122 -13.11 0.36 11.78
CA ASN A 122 -12.01 0.91 12.57
C ASN A 122 -12.45 1.85 13.71
N VAL A 123 -13.71 2.26 13.73
CA VAL A 123 -14.24 3.23 14.71
C VAL A 123 -15.47 2.68 15.40
N ASP A 124 -15.71 3.17 16.62
CA ASP A 124 -16.93 2.84 17.35
C ASP A 124 -18.19 3.42 16.69
N GLY A 125 -19.32 2.79 16.97
CA GLY A 125 -20.59 2.99 16.27
C GLY A 125 -21.06 1.67 15.71
N GLY A 126 -20.71 1.38 14.44
CA GLY A 126 -21.24 0.21 13.73
C GLY A 126 -20.40 -1.06 13.76
N ARG A 127 -19.14 -1.01 14.23
CA ARG A 127 -18.28 -2.18 14.34
C ARG A 127 -18.73 -3.16 15.43
N CYS A 128 -18.41 -4.43 15.26
CA CYS A 128 -18.65 -5.45 16.28
C CYS A 128 -17.84 -5.13 17.56
N PRO A 129 -18.48 -5.02 18.74
CA PRO A 129 -17.79 -4.66 19.99
C PRO A 129 -16.92 -5.79 20.55
N VAL A 130 -17.19 -7.05 20.19
CA VAL A 130 -16.48 -8.22 20.73
C VAL A 130 -15.09 -8.36 20.11
N CYS A 131 -14.98 -8.21 18.79
CA CYS A 131 -13.69 -8.24 18.09
C CYS A 131 -13.15 -6.84 17.75
N ASN A 132 -13.77 -5.78 18.25
CA ASN A 132 -13.41 -4.39 17.93
C ASN A 132 -13.26 -4.10 16.43
N GLY A 133 -14.06 -4.78 15.59
CA GLY A 133 -14.04 -4.68 14.14
C GLY A 133 -12.98 -5.50 13.41
N ASP A 134 -12.20 -6.33 14.10
CA ASP A 134 -11.18 -7.19 13.47
C ASP A 134 -11.81 -8.37 12.71
N GLY A 135 -12.98 -8.82 13.14
CA GLY A 135 -13.67 -10.00 12.59
C GLY A 135 -13.06 -11.32 13.04
N CYS A 136 -11.91 -11.28 13.70
CA CYS A 136 -11.26 -12.43 14.32
C CYS A 136 -10.82 -12.10 15.75
N ILE A 137 -10.52 -13.14 16.50
CA ILE A 137 -9.89 -13.09 17.82
C ILE A 137 -8.54 -13.78 17.67
N ALA A 138 -7.46 -13.07 18.00
CA ALA A 138 -6.12 -13.63 18.04
C ALA A 138 -5.92 -14.41 19.34
N ILE A 139 -5.41 -15.63 19.23
CA ILE A 139 -4.90 -16.41 20.36
C ILE A 139 -3.39 -16.35 20.31
N ASP A 140 -2.80 -15.77 21.35
CA ASP A 140 -1.36 -15.77 21.57
C ASP A 140 -0.89 -17.18 21.90
N MET A 141 -0.04 -17.73 21.05
CA MET A 141 0.50 -19.09 21.18
C MET A 141 1.91 -19.12 21.81
N GLN A 142 2.41 -17.99 22.33
CA GLN A 142 3.71 -17.73 22.98
C GLN A 142 4.96 -18.08 22.15
N PHE A 143 5.07 -19.32 21.68
CA PHE A 143 6.21 -19.87 20.94
C PHE A 143 5.90 -20.16 19.47
N LEU A 144 4.62 -20.14 19.09
CA LEU A 144 4.16 -20.34 17.73
C LEU A 144 3.52 -19.06 17.18
N ALA A 145 3.34 -19.01 15.86
CA ALA A 145 2.58 -17.94 15.24
C ALA A 145 1.14 -17.92 15.78
N ASP A 146 0.64 -16.71 16.08
CA ASP A 146 -0.72 -16.50 16.58
C ASP A 146 -1.76 -17.15 15.68
N VAL A 147 -2.76 -17.75 16.30
CA VAL A 147 -3.90 -18.33 15.59
C VAL A 147 -5.06 -17.36 15.62
N TYR A 148 -5.67 -17.13 14.46
CA TYR A 148 -6.81 -16.23 14.31
C TYR A 148 -8.09 -17.05 14.13
N MET A 149 -8.99 -16.97 15.10
CA MET A 149 -10.30 -17.59 15.00
C MET A 149 -11.36 -16.56 14.59
N LYS A 150 -12.36 -16.98 13.81
CA LYS A 150 -13.49 -16.09 13.49
C LYS A 150 -14.19 -15.65 14.78
N CYS A 151 -14.56 -14.38 14.85
CA CYS A 151 -15.31 -13.85 15.97
C CYS A 151 -16.68 -14.52 16.06
N SER A 152 -16.98 -15.18 17.18
CA SER A 152 -18.25 -15.88 17.41
C SER A 152 -19.47 -14.95 17.39
N ALA A 153 -19.31 -13.67 17.78
CA ALA A 153 -20.41 -12.72 17.87
C ALA A 153 -20.87 -12.17 16.51
N CYS A 154 -19.95 -11.95 15.56
CA CYS A 154 -20.28 -11.39 14.24
C CYS A 154 -20.05 -12.36 13.07
N GLY A 155 -19.59 -13.58 13.35
CA GLY A 155 -19.25 -14.57 12.32
C GLY A 155 -18.12 -14.15 11.37
N GLY A 156 -17.34 -13.13 11.74
CA GLY A 156 -16.29 -12.54 10.89
C GLY A 156 -16.72 -11.35 10.05
N THR A 157 -17.99 -10.93 10.12
CA THR A 157 -18.49 -9.79 9.33
C THR A 157 -17.93 -8.43 9.77
N ARG A 158 -17.38 -8.32 10.99
CA ARG A 158 -16.78 -7.10 11.60
C ARG A 158 -17.79 -6.04 12.05
N TYR A 159 -19.09 -6.23 11.84
CA TYR A 159 -20.12 -5.23 12.11
C TYR A 159 -21.21 -5.73 13.06
N ARG A 160 -21.99 -4.77 13.57
CA ARG A 160 -23.28 -5.04 14.24
C ARG A 160 -24.35 -5.36 13.20
N ASP A 161 -25.34 -6.16 13.59
CA ASP A 161 -26.44 -6.58 12.72
C ASP A 161 -27.23 -5.40 12.13
N GLU A 162 -27.39 -4.32 12.89
CA GLU A 162 -28.11 -3.13 12.44
C GLU A 162 -27.44 -2.44 11.24
N VAL A 163 -26.11 -2.51 11.14
CA VAL A 163 -25.33 -2.00 10.00
C VAL A 163 -25.46 -2.94 8.81
N LEU A 164 -25.45 -4.25 9.06
CA LEU A 164 -25.59 -5.27 8.01
C LEU A 164 -26.98 -5.29 7.36
N LYS A 165 -28.00 -4.73 8.03
CA LYS A 165 -29.34 -4.53 7.44
C LYS A 165 -29.37 -3.46 6.34
N ILE A 166 -28.40 -2.55 6.31
CA ILE A 166 -28.33 -1.52 5.26
C ILE A 166 -27.67 -2.12 4.03
N THR A 167 -28.36 -2.04 2.89
CA THR A 167 -27.86 -2.60 1.65
C THR A 167 -27.71 -1.54 0.55
N TYR A 168 -26.75 -1.78 -0.33
CA TYR A 168 -26.64 -1.09 -1.61
C TYR A 168 -26.72 -2.14 -2.70
N ARG A 169 -27.64 -2.00 -3.66
CA ARG A 169 -27.88 -2.99 -4.73
C ARG A 169 -28.01 -4.43 -4.20
N GLY A 170 -28.71 -4.59 -3.07
CA GLY A 170 -28.97 -5.89 -2.45
C GLY A 170 -27.77 -6.52 -1.71
N ARG A 171 -26.68 -5.78 -1.49
CA ARG A 171 -25.52 -6.26 -0.73
C ARG A 171 -25.21 -5.33 0.45
N ASN A 172 -24.90 -5.89 1.60
CA ASN A 172 -24.43 -5.13 2.76
C ASN A 172 -22.92 -4.84 2.69
N ILE A 173 -22.41 -4.02 3.61
CA ILE A 173 -21.00 -3.59 3.60
C ILE A 173 -20.02 -4.76 3.79
N ALA A 174 -20.36 -5.77 4.57
CA ALA A 174 -19.49 -6.93 4.79
C ALA A 174 -19.40 -7.80 3.53
N GLU A 175 -20.52 -8.01 2.83
CA GLU A 175 -20.53 -8.72 1.56
C GLU A 175 -19.75 -7.98 0.47
N VAL A 176 -19.81 -6.65 0.44
CA VAL A 176 -18.99 -5.83 -0.46
C VAL A 176 -17.50 -6.01 -0.15
N LEU A 177 -17.11 -6.10 1.12
CA LEU A 177 -15.72 -6.35 1.49
C LEU A 177 -15.21 -7.74 1.06
N GLU A 178 -16.09 -8.71 0.87
CA GLU A 178 -15.75 -10.04 0.34
C GLU A 178 -15.60 -10.08 -1.19
N MET A 179 -16.04 -9.03 -1.91
CA MET A 179 -15.85 -8.96 -3.36
C MET A 179 -14.38 -8.79 -3.73
N THR A 180 -13.99 -9.39 -4.84
CA THR A 180 -12.76 -9.04 -5.54
C THR A 180 -12.81 -7.58 -6.01
N VAL A 181 -11.65 -6.97 -6.23
CA VAL A 181 -11.56 -5.62 -6.81
C VAL A 181 -12.29 -5.54 -8.15
N ARG A 182 -12.20 -6.58 -9.00
CA ARG A 182 -12.88 -6.64 -10.31
C ARG A 182 -14.40 -6.64 -10.16
N GLU A 183 -14.94 -7.47 -9.28
CA GLU A 183 -16.37 -7.53 -8.99
C GLU A 183 -16.85 -6.20 -8.43
N ALA A 184 -16.14 -5.64 -7.44
CA ALA A 184 -16.47 -4.36 -6.84
C ALA A 184 -16.45 -3.21 -7.85
N PHE A 185 -15.46 -3.16 -8.74
CA PHE A 185 -15.37 -2.15 -9.79
C PHE A 185 -16.61 -2.14 -10.70
N THR A 186 -17.12 -3.33 -11.03
CA THR A 186 -18.36 -3.49 -11.82
C THR A 186 -19.60 -3.18 -10.98
N PHE A 187 -19.65 -3.67 -9.75
CA PHE A 187 -20.74 -3.46 -8.80
C PHE A 187 -20.98 -1.97 -8.49
N PHE A 188 -19.92 -1.16 -8.42
CA PHE A 188 -20.00 0.29 -8.21
C PHE A 188 -20.11 1.11 -9.51
N ARG A 189 -20.51 0.51 -10.64
CA ARG A 189 -20.78 1.25 -11.89
C ARG A 189 -21.76 2.41 -11.64
N GLY A 190 -21.36 3.60 -12.06
CA GLY A 190 -22.09 4.86 -11.82
C GLY A 190 -21.63 5.63 -10.57
N ARG A 191 -20.66 5.11 -9.81
CA ARG A 191 -20.00 5.81 -8.70
C ARG A 191 -18.54 6.10 -9.07
N PRO A 192 -18.27 7.20 -9.81
CA PRO A 192 -16.96 7.43 -10.43
C PRO A 192 -15.83 7.57 -9.41
N LYS A 193 -16.09 8.13 -8.21
CA LYS A 193 -15.07 8.23 -7.15
C LYS A 193 -14.61 6.87 -6.64
N VAL A 194 -15.54 5.93 -6.43
CA VAL A 194 -15.21 4.55 -6.02
C VAL A 194 -14.47 3.84 -7.14
N GLN A 195 -14.98 3.91 -8.38
CA GLN A 195 -14.36 3.27 -9.53
C GLN A 195 -12.95 3.79 -9.79
N ALA A 196 -12.70 5.09 -9.67
CA ALA A 196 -11.37 5.68 -9.82
C ALA A 196 -10.36 5.18 -8.78
N ARG A 197 -10.80 4.87 -7.55
CA ARG A 197 -9.94 4.30 -6.51
C ARG A 197 -9.66 2.82 -6.78
N LEU A 198 -10.69 2.04 -7.10
CA LEU A 198 -10.55 0.61 -7.41
C LEU A 198 -9.75 0.37 -8.69
N LYS A 199 -9.88 1.23 -9.71
CA LYS A 199 -9.12 1.17 -10.96
C LYS A 199 -7.62 1.10 -10.73
N ARG A 200 -7.11 1.78 -9.69
CA ARG A 200 -5.68 1.75 -9.34
C ARG A 200 -5.20 0.35 -8.95
N LEU A 201 -6.03 -0.43 -8.27
CA LEU A 201 -5.72 -1.81 -7.91
C LEU A 201 -5.71 -2.70 -9.15
N ILE A 202 -6.64 -2.48 -10.08
CA ILE A 202 -6.67 -3.19 -11.36
C ILE A 202 -5.44 -2.85 -12.20
N ASP A 203 -5.02 -1.59 -12.21
CA ASP A 203 -3.87 -1.12 -13.00
C ASP A 203 -2.54 -1.69 -12.52
N VAL A 204 -2.49 -2.20 -11.28
CA VAL A 204 -1.35 -2.96 -10.74
C VAL A 204 -1.58 -4.47 -10.72
N GLY A 205 -2.61 -4.98 -11.40
CA GLY A 205 -2.89 -6.42 -11.47
C GLY A 205 -3.41 -7.05 -10.17
N LEU A 206 -3.99 -6.26 -9.25
CA LEU A 206 -4.61 -6.74 -8.01
C LEU A 206 -6.14 -6.86 -8.13
N ASP A 207 -6.64 -7.11 -9.34
CA ASP A 207 -8.08 -7.15 -9.61
C ASP A 207 -8.78 -8.37 -8.96
N TYR A 208 -8.02 -9.44 -8.68
CA TYR A 208 -8.50 -10.66 -8.02
C TYR A 208 -8.51 -10.58 -6.48
N VAL A 209 -7.79 -9.63 -5.88
CA VAL A 209 -7.69 -9.50 -4.42
C VAL A 209 -9.04 -9.04 -3.85
N ARG A 210 -9.46 -9.59 -2.71
CA ARG A 210 -10.69 -9.14 -2.03
C ARG A 210 -10.48 -7.80 -1.34
N LEU A 211 -11.49 -6.93 -1.38
CA LEU A 211 -11.40 -5.59 -0.77
C LEU A 211 -11.02 -5.65 0.72
N GLY A 212 -11.65 -6.57 1.46
CA GLY A 212 -11.49 -6.78 2.89
C GLY A 212 -10.34 -7.71 3.30
N GLN A 213 -9.58 -8.24 2.34
CA GLN A 213 -8.49 -9.19 2.60
C GLN A 213 -7.48 -8.55 3.57
N PRO A 214 -7.22 -9.17 4.73
CA PRO A 214 -6.22 -8.67 5.66
C PRO A 214 -4.86 -8.48 4.99
N ALA A 215 -4.22 -7.34 5.20
CA ALA A 215 -2.97 -6.98 4.54
C ALA A 215 -1.80 -7.89 4.93
N ASN A 216 -1.87 -8.54 6.09
CA ASN A 216 -0.89 -9.51 6.55
C ASN A 216 -0.98 -10.87 5.83
N THR A 217 -2.05 -11.12 5.05
CA THR A 217 -2.18 -12.33 4.21
C THR A 217 -1.87 -12.05 2.75
N LEU A 218 -1.42 -10.84 2.40
CA LEU A 218 -0.95 -10.53 1.05
C LEU A 218 0.45 -11.11 0.83
N SER A 219 0.72 -11.58 -0.38
CA SER A 219 2.07 -11.96 -0.79
C SER A 219 3.00 -10.74 -0.83
N GLY A 220 4.32 -10.95 -0.80
CA GLY A 220 5.30 -9.87 -0.94
C GLY A 220 5.07 -9.03 -2.20
N GLY A 221 4.80 -9.69 -3.33
CA GLY A 221 4.48 -9.02 -4.60
C GLY A 221 3.16 -8.27 -4.60
N GLU A 222 2.13 -8.78 -3.92
CA GLU A 222 0.86 -8.06 -3.75
C GLU A 222 1.02 -6.82 -2.88
N ALA A 223 1.74 -6.95 -1.75
CA ALA A 223 2.05 -5.84 -0.86
C ALA A 223 2.84 -4.75 -1.60
N GLN A 224 3.84 -5.14 -2.38
CA GLN A 224 4.62 -4.23 -3.20
C GLN A 224 3.75 -3.47 -4.21
N ARG A 225 2.95 -4.19 -5.00
CA ARG A 225 2.06 -3.57 -6.01
C ARG A 225 1.01 -2.65 -5.38
N LEU A 226 0.50 -3.01 -4.20
CA LEU A 226 -0.41 -2.16 -3.44
C LEU A 226 0.26 -0.86 -2.95
N LYS A 227 1.54 -0.91 -2.54
CA LYS A 227 2.34 0.30 -2.23
C LYS A 227 2.48 1.20 -3.46
N LEU A 228 2.76 0.62 -4.63
CA LEU A 228 2.89 1.36 -5.90
C LEU A 228 1.56 2.00 -6.34
N ALA A 229 0.44 1.27 -6.20
CA ALA A 229 -0.90 1.75 -6.57
C ALA A 229 -1.32 3.06 -5.89
N ALA A 230 -0.76 3.35 -4.71
CA ALA A 230 -1.00 4.61 -4.00
C ALA A 230 -0.50 5.84 -4.76
N TYR A 231 0.52 5.68 -5.61
CA TYR A 231 1.21 6.76 -6.30
C TYR A 231 0.85 6.91 -7.79
N MET A 232 0.23 5.91 -8.41
CA MET A 232 -0.12 5.94 -9.84
C MET A 232 -1.17 6.98 -10.26
N SER A 233 -1.87 7.63 -9.33
CA SER A 233 -3.08 8.41 -9.66
C SER A 233 -3.20 9.74 -8.88
N SER A 234 -2.07 10.35 -8.51
CA SER A 234 -2.12 11.74 -8.02
C SER A 234 -2.03 12.72 -9.19
N ALA A 235 -3.17 13.29 -9.58
CA ALA A 235 -3.27 14.37 -10.58
C ALA A 235 -2.44 15.64 -10.23
N LYS A 236 -1.91 15.71 -8.99
CA LYS A 236 -0.89 16.67 -8.55
C LYS A 236 -0.08 16.03 -7.43
N ARG A 237 1.05 15.39 -7.74
CA ARG A 237 2.22 15.32 -6.85
C ARG A 237 3.45 15.31 -7.75
N GLY A 238 4.48 16.02 -7.33
CA GLY A 238 5.66 16.21 -8.14
C GLY A 238 6.48 14.92 -8.31
N ARG A 239 7.70 15.06 -8.82
CA ARG A 239 8.52 13.92 -9.25
C ARG A 239 8.97 13.14 -8.03
N CYS A 240 8.59 11.86 -7.97
CA CYS A 240 9.01 10.96 -6.90
C CYS A 240 10.12 10.02 -7.38
N LEU A 241 11.11 9.77 -6.52
CA LEU A 241 12.07 8.70 -6.67
C LEU A 241 11.61 7.46 -5.89
N PHE A 242 11.33 6.37 -6.59
CA PHE A 242 11.09 5.06 -5.98
C PHE A 242 12.41 4.30 -5.91
N ILE A 243 12.69 3.73 -4.76
CA ILE A 243 13.82 2.83 -4.55
C ILE A 243 13.26 1.45 -4.22
N LEU A 244 13.65 0.45 -4.98
CA LEU A 244 13.14 -0.92 -4.84
C LEU A 244 14.28 -1.87 -4.47
N ASP A 245 14.06 -2.67 -3.43
CA ASP A 245 15.03 -3.70 -3.04
C ASP A 245 14.58 -5.07 -3.52
N GLU A 246 15.39 -5.66 -4.40
CA GLU A 246 15.17 -6.98 -5.00
C GLU A 246 13.67 -7.27 -5.30
N PRO A 247 13.02 -6.43 -6.11
CA PRO A 247 11.56 -6.40 -6.20
C PRO A 247 10.97 -7.65 -6.87
N THR A 248 11.80 -8.49 -7.47
CA THR A 248 11.41 -9.73 -8.13
C THR A 248 11.62 -10.97 -7.25
N THR A 249 12.25 -10.84 -6.08
CA THR A 249 12.55 -11.99 -5.22
C THR A 249 11.26 -12.68 -4.77
N GLY A 250 11.16 -13.99 -5.04
CA GLY A 250 10.00 -14.79 -4.67
C GLY A 250 8.74 -14.57 -5.52
N LEU A 251 8.82 -13.81 -6.62
CA LEU A 251 7.69 -13.58 -7.51
C LEU A 251 7.59 -14.62 -8.64
N HIS A 252 6.37 -15.00 -8.99
CA HIS A 252 6.10 -15.77 -10.20
C HIS A 252 6.28 -14.90 -11.45
N PHE A 253 6.60 -15.50 -12.60
CA PHE A 253 6.83 -14.75 -13.85
C PHE A 253 5.67 -13.83 -14.23
N SER A 254 4.42 -14.25 -14.02
CA SER A 254 3.25 -13.42 -14.29
C SER A 254 3.21 -12.16 -13.41
N ASP A 255 3.64 -12.25 -12.14
CA ASP A 255 3.70 -11.11 -11.23
C ASP A 255 4.84 -10.16 -11.60
N ILE A 256 5.95 -10.70 -12.12
CA ILE A 256 7.07 -9.88 -12.63
C ILE A 256 6.60 -9.02 -13.81
N VAL A 257 5.84 -9.60 -14.75
CA VAL A 257 5.29 -8.83 -15.89
C VAL A 257 4.40 -7.69 -15.40
N GLN A 258 3.47 -7.98 -14.48
CA GLN A 258 2.58 -6.96 -13.91
C GLN A 258 3.35 -5.89 -13.13
N LEU A 259 4.42 -6.26 -12.44
CA LEU A 259 5.29 -5.32 -11.74
C LEU A 259 6.03 -4.39 -12.71
N LEU A 260 6.53 -4.92 -13.84
CA LEU A 260 7.15 -4.11 -14.90
C LEU A 260 6.13 -3.14 -15.51
N ASP A 261 4.89 -3.57 -15.75
CA ASP A 261 3.81 -2.68 -16.20
C ASP A 261 3.56 -1.53 -15.20
N CYS A 262 3.67 -1.81 -13.88
CA CYS A 262 3.60 -0.77 -12.85
C CYS A 262 4.76 0.23 -12.95
N PHE A 263 5.98 -0.26 -13.22
CA PHE A 263 7.15 0.58 -13.39
C PHE A 263 6.99 1.51 -14.59
N ASP A 264 6.57 0.97 -15.73
CA ASP A 264 6.33 1.74 -16.95
C ASP A 264 5.25 2.81 -16.73
N ALA A 265 4.18 2.47 -16.01
CA ALA A 265 3.14 3.43 -15.65
C ALA A 265 3.69 4.57 -14.76
N LEU A 266 4.52 4.27 -13.76
CA LEU A 266 5.16 5.30 -12.92
C LEU A 266 6.14 6.18 -13.72
N LEU A 267 6.92 5.59 -14.62
CA LEU A 267 7.83 6.33 -15.51
C LEU A 267 7.07 7.25 -16.46
N SER A 268 5.95 6.79 -17.01
CA SER A 268 5.14 7.55 -17.96
C SER A 268 4.59 8.87 -17.39
N VAL A 269 4.41 8.94 -16.07
CA VAL A 269 3.97 10.16 -15.36
C VAL A 269 5.13 10.99 -14.79
N GLY A 270 6.38 10.60 -15.07
CA GLY A 270 7.59 11.37 -14.75
C GLY A 270 8.27 10.99 -13.43
N HIS A 271 7.93 9.85 -12.82
CA HIS A 271 8.66 9.32 -11.67
C HIS A 271 10.02 8.74 -12.11
N SER A 272 10.88 8.48 -11.13
CA SER A 272 12.18 7.80 -11.33
C SER A 272 12.22 6.53 -10.48
N LEU A 273 12.86 5.49 -10.98
CA LEU A 273 13.01 4.22 -10.26
C LEU A 273 14.49 3.85 -10.15
N ILE A 274 14.91 3.41 -8.97
CA ILE A 274 16.21 2.78 -8.68
C ILE A 274 15.96 1.37 -8.15
#